data_AF-A0A540VTR6-F1
#
_entry.id   AF-A0A540VTR6-F1
#
_cell.length_a   1.000
_cell.length_b   1.000
_cell.length_c   1.000
_cell.angle_alpha   90.00
_cell.angle_beta   90.00
_cell.angle_gamma   90.00
#
_symmetry.space_group_name_H-M   'P 1'
#
loop_
_entity.id
_entity.type
_entity.pdbx_description
1 polymer ?
#
loop_
_entity_poly.entity_id
_entity_poly.type
_entity_poly.pdbx_seq_one_letter_code
_entity_poly.pdbx_strand_id
1 'polypeptide(L)' 'MTQPRKDGGAAFPLQSIGPEFAPGYGGMSLRDWFAGQALPAVIAKCANDTPQRGETLEQMFARKANAVADEMLDARRTA' A
#
# COMPACT_ATOMS: atom_id res chain seq x y z
N MET A 1 -12.46 -10.17 -14.52
CA MET A 1 -13.07 -9.19 -13.60
C MET A 1 -12.19 -9.12 -12.36
N THR A 2 -11.27 -8.16 -12.31
CA THR A 2 -10.33 -7.99 -11.19
C THR A 2 -11.12 -7.43 -10.01
N GLN A 3 -11.07 -8.08 -8.85
CA GLN A 3 -11.72 -7.55 -7.63
C GLN A 3 -11.23 -6.12 -7.38
N PRO A 4 -12.08 -5.22 -6.83
CA PRO A 4 -11.65 -3.89 -6.45
C PRO A 4 -10.44 -4.02 -5.52
N ARG A 5 -9.29 -3.44 -5.90
CA ARG A 5 -8.11 -3.42 -5.03
C ARG A 5 -8.54 -2.74 -3.73
N LYS A 6 -8.36 -3.44 -2.60
CA LYS A 6 -8.64 -2.94 -1.25
C LYS A 6 -7.59 -1.89 -0.88
N ASP A 7 -7.68 -0.72 -1.48
CA ASP A 7 -6.65 0.32 -1.44
C ASP A 7 -6.78 1.28 -0.24
N GLY A 8 -7.89 1.21 0.49
CA GLY A 8 -8.17 2.02 1.67
C GLY A 8 -8.58 3.46 1.36
N GLY A 9 -8.88 3.77 0.09
CA GLY A 9 -9.19 5.13 -0.36
C GLY A 9 -7.95 6.02 -0.48
N ALA A 10 -8.15 7.34 -0.55
CA ALA A 10 -7.06 8.31 -0.68
C ALA A 10 -6.20 8.36 0.60
N ALA A 11 -4.87 8.38 0.45
CA ALA A 11 -3.93 8.51 1.57
C ALA A 11 -4.12 9.82 2.36
N PHE A 12 -4.45 10.90 1.64
CA PHE A 12 -4.71 12.23 2.20
C PHE A 12 -6.11 12.68 1.77
N PRO A 13 -7.17 12.24 2.45
CA PRO A 13 -8.53 12.59 2.09
C PRO A 13 -8.79 14.07 2.37
N LEU A 14 -9.32 14.78 1.38
CA LEU A 14 -9.81 16.15 1.54
C LEU A 14 -11.30 16.15 1.85
N GLN A 15 -11.75 17.21 2.51
CA GLN A 15 -13.18 17.45 2.73
C GLN A 15 -13.84 17.68 1.38
N SER A 16 -14.94 16.97 1.09
CA SER A 16 -15.66 17.14 -0.17
C SER A 16 -16.22 18.56 -0.24
N ILE A 17 -15.74 19.37 -1.19
CA ILE A 17 -16.13 20.78 -1.34
C ILE A 17 -17.38 20.96 -2.24
N GLY A 18 -18.09 19.88 -2.52
CA GLY A 18 -19.29 19.86 -3.37
C GLY A 18 -19.86 18.45 -3.55
N PRO A 19 -21.02 18.32 -4.22
CA PRO A 19 -21.69 17.04 -4.46
C PRO A 19 -20.92 16.13 -5.44
N GLU A 20 -20.01 16.71 -6.22
CA GLU A 20 -19.19 15.98 -7.18
C GLU A 20 -17.79 15.78 -6.61
N PHE A 21 -17.47 14.53 -6.27
CA PHE A 21 -16.11 14.11 -5.96
C PHE A 21 -15.27 14.33 -7.22
N ALA A 22 -14.49 15.42 -7.28
CA ALA A 22 -13.66 15.70 -8.43
C ALA A 22 -12.62 14.56 -8.59
N PRO A 23 -12.67 13.78 -9.68
CA PRO A 23 -11.82 12.58 -9.84
C PRO A 23 -10.32 12.92 -9.96
N GLY A 24 -9.97 14.20 -10.14
CA GLY A 24 -8.59 14.70 -10.09
C GLY A 24 -7.88 14.54 -8.74
N TYR A 25 -8.59 14.15 -7.67
CA TYR A 25 -8.04 13.94 -6.33
C TYR A 25 -7.66 12.48 -6.04
N GLY A 26 -7.69 11.59 -7.03
CA GLY A 26 -7.42 10.16 -6.87
C GLY A 26 -5.96 9.76 -6.57
N GLY A 27 -5.12 10.70 -6.13
CA GLY A 27 -3.65 10.63 -6.03
C GLY A 27 -3.04 9.30 -5.55
N MET A 28 -2.49 9.27 -4.35
CA MET A 28 -1.89 8.05 -3.76
C MET A 28 -2.95 7.34 -2.93
N SER A 29 -3.09 6.02 -3.09
CA SER A 29 -3.97 5.26 -2.20
C SER A 29 -3.34 5.14 -0.81
N LEU A 30 -4.18 4.95 0.21
CA LEU A 30 -3.72 4.73 1.58
C LEU A 30 -2.81 3.49 1.68
N ARG A 31 -3.10 2.44 0.90
CA ARG A 31 -2.24 1.27 0.74
C ARG A 31 -0.85 1.64 0.20
N ASP A 32 -0.79 2.43 -0.87
CA ASP A 32 0.48 2.85 -1.47
C ASP A 32 1.30 3.70 -0.50
N TRP A 33 0.61 4.55 0.29
CA TRP A 33 1.26 5.34 1.32
C TRP A 33 1.88 4.45 2.41
N PHE A 34 1.13 3.50 2.98
CA PHE A 34 1.67 2.55 3.96
C PHE A 34 2.81 1.71 3.40
N ALA A 35 2.69 1.23 2.16
CA ALA A 35 3.74 0.47 1.51
C ALA A 35 5.01 1.32 1.35
N GLY A 36 4.86 2.59 0.98
CA GLY A 36 5.96 3.56 0.90
C GLY A 36 6.64 3.82 2.25
N GLN A 37 5.86 3.88 3.34
CA GLN A 37 6.40 4.00 4.71
C GLN A 37 7.16 2.74 5.15
N ALA A 38 6.68 1.56 4.76
CA ALA A 38 7.32 0.28 5.11
C ALA A 38 8.59 0.00 4.30
N LEU A 39 8.67 0.48 3.06
CA LEU A 39 9.70 0.11 2.09
C LEU A 39 11.14 0.30 2.59
N PRO A 40 11.55 1.43 3.21
CA PRO A 40 12.93 1.59 3.69
C PRO A 40 13.33 0.56 4.75
N ALA A 41 12.41 0.26 5.68
CA ALA A 41 12.65 -0.73 6.73
C ALA A 41 12.70 -2.15 6.16
N VAL A 42 11.84 -2.47 5.19
CA VAL A 42 11.85 -3.75 4.47
C VAL A 42 13.18 -3.94 3.72
N ILE A 43 13.65 -2.93 2.98
CA ILE A 43 14.95 -3.00 2.30
C ILE A 43 16.06 -3.23 3.32
N ALA A 44 16.10 -2.45 4.40
CA ALA A 44 17.18 -2.55 5.39
C ALA A 44 17.19 -3.88 6.16
N LYS A 45 16.03 -4.46 6.47
CA LYS A 45 15.91 -5.67 7.29
C LYS A 45 15.85 -6.96 6.48
N CYS A 46 15.38 -6.91 5.25
CA CYS A 46 15.22 -8.09 4.39
C CYS A 46 16.26 -8.17 3.27
N ALA A 47 17.30 -7.33 3.26
CA ALA A 47 18.33 -7.33 2.21
C ALA A 47 19.01 -8.69 1.99
N ASN A 48 19.11 -9.49 3.05
CA ASN A 48 19.74 -10.82 3.03
C ASN A 48 18.71 -11.96 3.06
N ASP A 49 17.42 -11.67 2.93
CA ASP A 49 16.40 -12.70 2.85
C ASP A 49 16.50 -13.44 1.51
N THR A 50 16.20 -14.74 1.50
CA THR A 50 16.12 -15.53 0.27
C THR A 50 14.84 -15.18 -0.49
N PRO A 51 14.93 -14.69 -1.74
CA PRO A 51 13.75 -14.45 -2.57
C PRO A 51 12.99 -15.74 -2.87
N GLN A 52 11.69 -15.62 -3.18
CA GLN A 52 10.94 -16.76 -3.69
C GLN A 52 11.48 -17.22 -5.05
N ARG A 53 11.19 -18.47 -5.45
CA ARG A 53 11.69 -19.00 -6.73
C ARG A 53 11.22 -18.13 -7.89
N GLY A 54 12.17 -17.55 -8.61
CA GLY A 54 11.91 -16.66 -9.76
C GLY A 54 11.59 -15.22 -9.39
N GLU A 55 11.72 -14.84 -8.11
CA GLU A 55 11.52 -13.48 -7.61
C GLU A 55 12.85 -12.72 -7.56
N THR A 56 12.85 -11.46 -8.02
CA THR A 56 13.99 -10.55 -7.80
C THR A 56 13.97 -9.96 -6.39
N LEU A 57 15.09 -9.38 -5.92
CA LEU A 57 15.11 -8.72 -4.61
C LEU A 57 14.11 -7.56 -4.54
N GLU A 58 13.94 -6.80 -5.62
CA GLU A 58 13.00 -5.68 -5.71
C GLU A 58 11.55 -6.18 -5.61
N GLN A 59 11.23 -7.28 -6.28
CA GLN A 59 9.91 -7.92 -6.19
C GLN A 59 9.63 -8.40 -4.76
N MET A 60 10.64 -8.99 -4.11
CA MET A 60 10.55 -9.41 -2.71
C MET A 60 10.28 -8.23 -1.78
N PHE A 61 11.01 -7.12 -1.93
CA PHE A 61 10.80 -5.91 -1.12
C PHE A 61 9.42 -5.31 -1.35
N ALA A 62 8.99 -5.20 -2.62
CA ALA A 62 7.67 -4.72 -2.97
C ALA A 62 6.57 -5.59 -2.34
N ARG A 63 6.67 -6.93 -2.46
CA ARG A 63 5.71 -7.86 -1.86
C ARG A 63 5.63 -7.71 -0.35
N LYS A 64 6.77 -7.66 0.34
CA LYS A 64 6.83 -7.52 1.81
C LYS A 64 6.27 -6.16 2.27
N ALA A 65 6.62 -5.06 1.60
CA ALA A 65 6.09 -3.73 1.92
C ALA A 65 4.56 -3.66 1.70
N ASN A 66 4.07 -4.26 0.62
CA ASN A 66 2.64 -4.38 0.36
C ASN A 66 1.92 -5.23 1.43
N ALA A 67 2.53 -6.33 1.89
CA ALA A 67 1.95 -7.15 2.96
C ALA A 67 1.80 -6.36 4.26
N VAL A 68 2.80 -5.55 4.64
CA VAL A 68 2.69 -4.65 5.79
C VAL A 68 1.55 -3.64 5.60
N ALA A 69 1.40 -3.07 4.40
CA ALA A 69 0.32 -2.13 4.11
C ALA A 69 -1.07 -2.78 4.21
N ASP A 70 -1.21 -4.02 3.74
CA ASP A 70 -2.46 -4.77 3.80
C ASP A 70 -2.86 -5.04 5.26
N GLU A 71 -1.91 -5.44 6.13
CA GLU A 71 -2.15 -5.62 7.57
C GLU A 71 -2.56 -4.31 8.27
N MET A 72 -1.98 -3.17 7.89
CA MET A 72 -2.37 -1.86 8.43
C MET A 72 -3.81 -1.48 8.06
N LEU A 73 -4.25 -1.83 6.85
CA LEU A 73 -5.62 -1.60 6.41
C LEU A 73 -6.60 -2.53 7.14
N ASP A 74 -6.22 -3.78 7.37
CA ASP A 74 -7.05 -4.73 8.10
C ASP A 74 -7.16 -4.37 9.59
N ALA A 75 -6.07 -3.96 10.24
CA ALA A 75 -6.09 -3.45 11.62
C ALA A 75 -7.01 -2.24 11.81
N ARG A 76 -7.18 -1.42 10.77
CA ARG A 76 -8.11 -0.27 10.79
C ARG A 76 -9.57 -0.65 10.61
N ARG A 77 -9.87 -1.81 10.01
CA ARG A 77 -11.25 -2.29 9.87
C ARG A 77 -11.78 -2.92 11.14
N THR A 78 -10.87 -3.40 12.00
CA THR A 78 -11.20 -4.09 13.24
C THR A 78 -11.17 -3.19 14.47
N ALA A 79 -10.72 -1.94 14.32
CA ALA A 79 -10.74 -0.88 15.34
C ALA A 79 -12.01 -0.04 15.25
#